data_AF-X1V0Z4-F1
#
_entry.id   AF-X1V0Z4-F1
#
_cell.length_a   1.000
_cell.length_b   1.000
_cell.length_c   1.000
_cell.angle_alpha   90.00
_cell.angle_beta   90.00
_cell.angle_gamma   90.00
#
_symmetry.space_group_name_H-M   'P 1'
#
loop_
_entity.id
_entity.type
_entity.pdbx_description
1 polymer ?
#
loop_
_entity_poly.entity_id
_entity_poly.type
_entity_poly.pdbx_seq_one_letter_code
_entity_poly.pdbx_strand_id
1 'polypeptide(L)'
;MIIDVDNLKDVNDTYGHQAGNSLIIQMAEEIQKNLRILDVIARYGGDEFIALLPETGSQAAGYAGERIRKSVENNTLEIEGRKV
;
A
#
# COMPACT_ATOMS: atom_id res chain seq x y z
N MET A 1 -8.64 4.64 -7.80
CA MET A 1 -8.75 4.54 -6.32
C MET A 1 -7.51 5.17 -5.73
N ILE A 2 -7.68 6.01 -4.71
CA ILE A 2 -6.56 6.63 -3.99
C ILE A 2 -6.34 5.82 -2.72
N ILE A 3 -5.08 5.56 -2.41
CA ILE A 3 -4.62 4.83 -1.22
C ILE A 3 -3.58 5.73 -0.56
N ASP A 4 -3.70 5.92 0.75
CA ASP A 4 -2.76 6.66 1.57
C ASP A 4 -2.15 5.71 2.60
N VAL A 5 -0.83 5.77 2.80
CA VAL A 5 -0.13 4.94 3.79
C VAL A 5 -0.06 5.68 5.11
N ASP A 6 -0.76 5.16 6.11
CA ASP A 6 -0.79 5.76 7.44
C ASP A 6 0.61 5.80 8.09
N ASN A 7 0.91 6.92 8.75
CA ASN A 7 2.04 7.08 9.68
C ASN A 7 3.45 6.86 9.08
N LEU A 8 3.64 7.07 7.77
CA LEU A 8 4.98 6.99 7.16
C LEU A 8 5.99 7.93 7.84
N LYS A 9 5.54 9.13 8.24
CA LYS A 9 6.38 10.10 8.95
C LYS A 9 6.85 9.55 10.31
N ASP A 10 5.97 8.92 11.09
CA ASP A 10 6.33 8.38 12.40
C ASP A 10 7.36 7.25 12.26
N VAL A 11 7.23 6.43 11.21
CA VAL A 11 8.22 5.41 10.87
C VAL A 11 9.55 6.03 10.48
N ASN A 12 9.55 7.08 9.65
CA ASN A 12 10.76 7.81 9.29
C ASN A 12 11.45 8.44 10.51
N ASP A 13 10.67 9.06 11.40
CA ASP A 13 11.18 9.76 12.58
C ASP A 13 11.71 8.75 13.63
N THR A 14 11.10 7.56 13.72
CA THR A 14 11.48 6.52 14.70
C THR A 14 12.61 5.61 14.23
N TYR A 15 12.59 5.21 12.96
CA TYR A 15 13.47 4.17 12.40
C TYR A 15 14.36 4.69 11.25
N GLY A 16 14.22 5.96 10.86
CA GLY A 16 14.98 6.58 9.79
C GLY A 16 14.37 6.38 8.39
N HIS A 17 14.84 7.17 7.43
CA HIS A 17 14.29 7.15 6.07
C HIS A 17 14.50 5.84 5.30
N GLN A 18 15.52 5.05 5.64
CA GLN A 18 15.72 3.73 5.02
C GLN A 18 14.60 2.75 5.40
N ALA A 19 14.15 2.79 6.65
CA ALA A 19 13.00 2.04 7.13
C ALA A 19 11.70 2.46 6.42
N GLY A 20 11.44 3.77 6.31
CA GLY A 20 10.28 4.26 5.57
C GLY A 20 10.30 3.89 4.09
N ASN A 21 11.47 3.90 3.44
CA ASN A 21 11.60 3.40 2.07
C ASN A 21 11.26 1.92 1.95
N SER A 22 11.72 1.09 2.90
CA SER A 22 11.39 -0.34 2.94
C SER A 22 9.89 -0.56 3.15
N LEU A 23 9.27 0.21 4.06
CA LEU A 23 7.82 0.18 4.28
C LEU A 23 7.05 0.47 3.00
N ILE A 24 7.44 1.52 2.25
CA ILE A 24 6.79 1.90 1.00
C ILE A 24 6.91 0.82 -0.07
N ILE A 25 8.06 0.15 -0.17
CA ILE A 25 8.24 -0.98 -1.09
C ILE A 25 7.30 -2.12 -0.71
N GLN A 26 7.27 -2.50 0.57
CA GLN A 26 6.40 -3.58 1.05
C GLN A 26 4.92 -3.25 0.86
N MET A 27 4.51 -2.00 1.08
CA MET A 27 3.16 -1.53 0.81
C MET A 27 2.81 -1.65 -0.67
N ALA A 28 3.70 -1.22 -1.57
CA ALA A 28 3.49 -1.34 -3.01
C ALA A 28 3.33 -2.82 -3.44
N GLU A 29 4.18 -3.70 -2.94
CA GLU A 29 4.11 -5.15 -3.19
C GLU A 29 2.80 -5.75 -2.67
N GLU A 30 2.39 -5.37 -1.47
CA GLU A 30 1.18 -5.90 -0.84
C GLU A 30 -0.09 -5.45 -1.56
N ILE A 31 -0.15 -4.18 -1.98
CA ILE A 31 -1.24 -3.70 -2.82
C ILE A 31 -1.22 -4.44 -4.17
N GLN A 32 -0.06 -4.61 -4.80
CA GLN A 32 0.06 -5.24 -6.11
C GLN A 32 -0.40 -6.71 -6.11
N LYS A 33 -0.14 -7.49 -5.04
CA LYS A 33 -0.66 -8.87 -4.89
C LYS A 33 -2.19 -8.95 -4.94
N ASN A 34 -2.86 -7.87 -4.56
CA ASN A 34 -4.31 -7.79 -4.49
C ASN A 34 -4.94 -7.17 -5.76
N LEU A 35 -4.14 -6.78 -6.74
CA LEU A 35 -4.57 -6.22 -8.02
C LEU A 35 -4.57 -7.29 -9.11
N ARG A 36 -5.43 -7.13 -10.12
CA ARG A 36 -5.42 -7.99 -11.31
C ARG A 36 -4.30 -7.56 -12.24
N ILE A 37 -3.95 -8.43 -13.19
CA ILE A 37 -2.87 -8.15 -14.16
C ILE A 37 -3.09 -6.90 -15.02
N LEU A 38 -4.37 -6.53 -15.27
CA LEU A 38 -4.74 -5.33 -16.03
C LEU A 38 -4.86 -4.09 -15.15
N ASP A 39 -4.93 -4.27 -13.83
CA ASP A 39 -4.97 -3.15 -12.89
C ASP A 39 -3.55 -2.57 -12.77
N VAL A 40 -3.45 -1.25 -12.67
CA VAL A 40 -2.15 -0.54 -12.60
C VAL A 40 -2.07 0.20 -11.28
N ILE A 41 -0.98 0.01 -10.53
CA ILE A 41 -0.65 0.84 -9.38
C ILE A 41 0.49 1.79 -9.75
N ALA A 42 0.38 3.03 -9.30
CA ALA A 42 1.44 4.03 -9.38
C ALA A 42 1.58 4.73 -8.04
N ARG A 43 2.81 5.09 -7.68
CA ARG A 43 3.07 6.01 -6.57
C ARG A 43 2.79 7.43 -7.05
N TYR A 44 1.88 8.12 -6.37
CA TYR A 44 1.46 9.48 -6.72
C TYR A 44 2.20 10.53 -5.88
N GLY A 45 2.38 10.23 -4.59
CA GLY A 45 3.03 11.11 -3.61
C GLY A 45 4.10 10.38 -2.80
N GLY A 46 4.45 10.95 -1.63
CA GLY A 46 5.38 10.32 -0.70
C GLY A 46 4.87 8.98 -0.19
N ASP A 47 3.69 8.99 0.40
CA ASP A 47 2.93 7.86 0.96
C ASP A 47 1.70 7.50 0.11
N GLU A 48 1.34 8.33 -0.86
CA GLU A 48 0.13 8.15 -1.65
C GLU A 48 0.33 7.26 -2.89
N PHE A 49 -0.61 6.35 -3.12
CA PHE A 49 -0.70 5.51 -4.31
C PHE A 49 -2.04 5.70 -5.04
N ILE A 50 -2.00 5.56 -6.36
CA ILE A 50 -3.18 5.50 -7.22
C ILE A 50 -3.24 4.14 -7.88
N ALA A 51 -4.37 3.46 -7.71
CA ALA A 51 -4.72 2.27 -8.46
C ALA A 51 -5.75 2.59 -9.56
N LEU A 52 -5.39 2.33 -10.81
CA LEU A 52 -6.26 2.34 -11.98
C LEU A 52 -6.84 0.94 -12.14
N LEU A 53 -8.18 0.86 -12.19
CA LEU A 53 -8.93 -0.39 -12.29
C LEU A 53 -9.76 -0.35 -13.59
N PRO A 54 -9.19 -0.73 -14.75
CA PRO A 54 -9.93 -0.77 -15.99
C PRO A 54 -11.20 -1.62 -15.87
N GLU A 55 -12.24 -1.23 -16.61
CA GLU A 55 -13.50 -1.99 -16.69
C GLU A 55 -14.14 -2.34 -15.33
N THR A 56 -13.85 -1.52 -14.31
CA THR A 56 -14.28 -1.78 -12.93
C THR A 56 -15.20 -0.67 -12.45
N GLY A 57 -16.48 -1.00 -12.23
CA GLY A 57 -17.46 -0.08 -11.66
C GLY A 57 -17.18 0.22 -10.17
N SER A 58 -17.82 1.27 -9.65
CA SER A 58 -17.59 1.79 -8.29
C SER A 58 -17.76 0.73 -7.19
N GLN A 59 -18.79 -0.12 -7.28
CA GLN A 59 -19.02 -1.19 -6.29
C GLN A 59 -17.87 -2.22 -6.27
N ALA A 60 -17.45 -2.67 -7.45
CA ALA A 60 -16.34 -3.62 -7.58
C ALA A 60 -15.00 -3.00 -7.15
N ALA A 61 -14.80 -1.71 -7.44
CA ALA A 61 -13.64 -0.95 -6.94
C ALA A 61 -13.64 -0.88 -5.40
N GLY A 62 -14.81 -0.69 -4.77
CA GLY A 62 -14.95 -0.72 -3.31
C GLY A 62 -14.56 -2.08 -2.72
N TYR A 63 -14.98 -3.19 -3.33
CA TYR A 63 -14.54 -4.53 -2.90
C TYR A 63 -13.04 -4.76 -3.08
N ALA A 64 -12.45 -4.24 -4.15
CA ALA A 64 -10.99 -4.30 -4.34
C ALA A 64 -10.25 -3.50 -3.25
N GLY A 65 -10.73 -2.30 -2.93
CA GLY A 65 -10.19 -1.46 -1.86
C GLY A 65 -10.26 -2.14 -0.50
N GLU A 66 -11.40 -2.72 -0.12
CA GLU A 66 -11.54 -3.41 1.16
C GLU A 66 -10.67 -4.67 1.25
N ARG A 67 -10.50 -5.39 0.13
CA ARG A 67 -9.56 -6.52 0.07
C ARG A 67 -8.12 -6.06 0.33
N ILE A 68 -7.68 -5.00 -0.35
CA ILE A 68 -6.34 -4.43 -0.15
C ILE A 68 -6.16 -3.98 1.30
N ARG A 69 -7.10 -3.22 1.84
CA ARG A 69 -7.05 -2.72 3.23
C ARG A 69 -6.90 -3.86 4.23
N LYS A 70 -7.70 -4.93 4.09
CA LYS A 70 -7.60 -6.13 4.92
C LYS A 70 -6.27 -6.88 4.73
N SER A 71 -5.75 -6.94 3.52
CA SER A 71 -4.47 -7.61 3.26
C SER A 71 -3.32 -6.90 3.96
N VAL A 72 -3.32 -5.56 3.90
CA VAL A 72 -2.34 -4.72 4.61
C VAL A 72 -2.51 -4.87 6.13
N GLU A 73 -3.73 -4.77 6.66
CA GLU A 73 -4.01 -4.88 8.10
C GLU A 73 -3.59 -6.24 8.69
N ASN A 74 -3.71 -7.33 7.92
CA ASN A 74 -3.37 -8.67 8.39
C ASN A 74 -1.89 -9.04 8.14
N ASN A 75 -1.16 -8.25 7.38
CA ASN A 75 0.26 -8.49 7.16
C ASN A 75 1.09 -7.58 8.07
N THR A 76 1.85 -8.22 8.95
CA THR A 76 2.88 -7.51 9.71
C THR A 76 4.03 -7.19 8.76
N LEU A 77 4.36 -5.92 8.63
CA LEU A 77 5.46 -5.49 7.78
C LEU A 77 6.76 -5.57 8.59
N GLU A 78 7.88 -5.86 7.93
CA GLU A 78 9.17 -6.01 8.59
C GLU A 78 10.07 -4.83 8.28
N ILE A 79 10.50 -4.11 9.31
CA ILE A 79 11.49 -3.04 9.22
C ILE A 79 12.74 -3.47 9.97
N GLU A 80 13.84 -3.69 9.24
CA GLU A 80 15.14 -4.08 9.82
C GLU A 80 15.05 -5.30 10.78
N GLY A 81 14.19 -6.28 10.47
CA GLY A 81 13.95 -7.47 11.29
C GLY A 81 13.02 -7.24 12.50
N ARG A 82 12.40 -6.05 12.61
CA ARG A 82 11.34 -5.75 13.58
C ARG A 82 10.00 -5.72 12.89
N LYS A 83 9.03 -6.38 13.53
CA LYS A 83 7.63 -6.37 13.13
C LYS A 83 6.99 -5.04 13.48
N VAL A 84 6.35 -4.40 12.51
CA VAL A 84 5.60 -3.14 12.63
C VAL A 84 4.22 -3.29 12.03
#